data_AF-R4IUP4-F1
#
_entry.id   AF-R4IUP4-F1
#
_cell.length_a   1.000
_cell.length_b   1.000
_cell.length_c   1.000
_cell.angle_alpha   90.00
_cell.angle_beta   90.00
_cell.angle_gamma   90.00
#
_symmetry.space_group_name_H-M   'P 1'
#
loop_
_entity.id
_entity.type
_entity.pdbx_description
1 polymer ?
#
loop_
_entity_poly.entity_id
_entity_poly.type
_entity_poly.pdbx_seq_one_letter_code
_entity_poly.pdbx_strand_id
1 'polypeptide(L)' 'MLIASKSGCISVSKLVSETDNVWTLEVENSLHRVSKKDSRQRAFNAMSDALEWAGADQEMIDHFVALEAEKSAVSNQMLG' A
#
# COMPACT_ATOMS: atom_id res chain seq x y z
N MET A 1 0.62 5.93 0.71
CA MET A 1 0.12 4.61 1.16
C MET A 1 -0.86 4.10 0.12
N LEU A 2 -1.21 2.83 0.21
CA LEU A 2 -2.15 2.15 -0.66
C LEU A 2 -3.24 1.54 0.21
N ILE A 3 -4.48 1.58 -0.23
CA ILE A 3 -5.59 0.88 0.40
C ILE A 3 -6.01 -0.22 -0.56
N ALA A 4 -5.91 -1.48 -0.12
CA ALA A 4 -6.38 -2.62 -0.89
C ALA A 4 -7.63 -3.20 -0.25
N SER A 5 -8.60 -3.61 -1.07
CA SER A 5 -9.73 -4.43 -0.68
C SER A 5 -9.57 -5.87 -1.16
N LYS A 6 -10.19 -6.83 -0.44
CA LYS A 6 -10.23 -8.24 -0.88
C LYS A 6 -10.99 -8.45 -2.19
N SER A 7 -11.71 -7.44 -2.67
CA SER A 7 -12.37 -7.46 -3.99
C SER A 7 -11.43 -7.07 -5.14
N GLY A 8 -10.14 -6.85 -4.88
CA GLY A 8 -9.16 -6.48 -5.90
C GLY A 8 -9.08 -4.98 -6.19
N CYS A 9 -9.73 -4.12 -5.41
CA CYS A 9 -9.63 -2.68 -5.60
C CYS A 9 -8.42 -2.14 -4.81
N ILE A 10 -7.55 -1.41 -5.49
CA ILE A 10 -6.42 -0.72 -4.88
C ILE A 10 -6.53 0.78 -5.15
N SER A 11 -6.43 1.59 -4.10
CA SER A 11 -6.49 3.05 -4.20
C SER A 11 -5.25 3.67 -3.56
N VAL A 12 -4.68 4.67 -4.23
CA VAL A 12 -3.60 5.48 -3.68
C VAL A 12 -4.16 6.43 -2.65
N SER A 13 -3.50 6.52 -1.50
CA SER A 13 -3.94 7.36 -0.40
C SER A 13 -2.77 8.08 0.26
N LYS A 14 -3.08 9.23 0.85
CA LYS A 14 -2.15 9.98 1.70
C LYS A 14 -2.41 9.61 3.15
N LEU A 15 -1.35 9.32 3.91
CA LEU A 15 -1.48 9.14 5.35
C LEU A 15 -1.72 10.49 6.01
N VAL A 16 -2.84 10.61 6.72
CA VAL A 16 -3.19 11.81 7.48
C VAL A 16 -2.80 11.62 8.94
N SER A 17 -3.16 10.48 9.52
CA SER A 17 -2.76 10.11 10.88
C SER A 17 -2.80 8.60 11.08
N GLU A 18 -2.00 8.12 12.03
CA GLU A 18 -1.95 6.71 12.41
C GLU A 18 -2.06 6.58 13.93
N THR A 19 -2.85 5.58 14.35
CA THR A 19 -2.89 5.10 15.73
C THR A 19 -2.54 3.62 15.75
N ASP A 20 -2.43 3.01 16.92
CA ASP A 20 -2.13 1.59 17.05
C ASP A 20 -3.15 0.70 16.33
N ASN A 21 -4.41 1.15 16.21
CA ASN A 21 -5.51 0.32 15.70
C ASN A 21 -6.10 0.82 14.37
N VAL A 22 -5.82 2.05 13.95
CA VAL A 22 -6.48 2.68 12.80
C VAL A 22 -5.51 3.56 12.02
N TRP A 23 -5.57 3.48 10.69
CA TRP A 23 -5.03 4.48 9.77
C TRP A 23 -6.14 5.43 9.33
N THR A 24 -5.88 6.73 9.40
CA THR A 24 -6.70 7.77 8.76
C THR A 24 -6.00 8.21 7.49
N LEU A 25 -6.65 7.96 6.37
CA LEU A 25 -6.09 8.11 5.03
C LEU A 25 -6.96 9.07 4.24
N GLU A 26 -6.36 9.87 3.39
CA GLU A 26 -7.06 10.74 2.45
C GLU A 26 -7.01 10.12 1.05
N VAL A 27 -8.18 9.93 0.46
CA VAL A 27 -8.39 9.44 -0.92
C VAL A 27 -9.26 10.47 -1.61
N GLU A 28 -8.80 11.07 -2.71
CA GLU A 28 -9.57 12.05 -3.50
C GLU A 28 -10.22 13.17 -2.65
N ASN A 29 -9.46 13.75 -1.70
CA ASN A 29 -9.90 14.76 -0.73
C ASN A 29 -11.00 14.30 0.26
N SER A 30 -11.24 13.00 0.35
CA SER A 30 -12.13 12.38 1.33
C SER A 30 -11.33 11.61 2.38
N LEU A 31 -11.70 11.74 3.65
CA LEU A 31 -11.06 11.03 4.75
C LEU A 31 -11.68 9.65 4.95
N HIS A 32 -10.84 8.63 4.90
CA HIS A 32 -11.17 7.22 5.13
C HIS A 32 -10.44 6.70 6.35
N ARG A 33 -11.17 5.99 7.22
CA ARG A 33 -10.59 5.31 8.37
C ARG A 33 -10.53 3.82 8.09
N VAL A 34 -9.33 3.26 8.08
CA VAL A 34 -9.09 1.83 7.86
C VAL A 34 -8.56 1.22 9.15
N SER A 35 -9.28 0.23 9.67
CA SER A 35 -8.84 -0.51 10.86
C SER A 35 -7.72 -1.48 10.50
N LYS A 36 -6.68 -1.57 11.34
CA LYS A 36 -5.58 -2.55 11.14
C LYS A 36 -6.04 -4.00 11.32
N LYS A 37 -7.22 -4.20 11.92
CA LYS A 37 -7.85 -5.51 12.14
C LYS A 37 -8.93 -5.84 11.11
N ASP A 38 -9.18 -4.95 10.16
CA ASP A 38 -10.16 -5.19 9.11
C ASP A 38 -9.65 -6.26 8.15
N SER A 39 -10.49 -7.26 7.89
CA SER A 39 -10.19 -8.39 7.01
C SER A 39 -10.64 -8.16 5.56
N ARG A 40 -11.42 -7.11 5.31
CA ARG A 40 -11.96 -6.74 3.99
C ARG A 40 -11.18 -5.63 3.31
N GLN A 41 -10.57 -4.74 4.09
CA GLN A 41 -9.75 -3.65 3.58
C GLN A 41 -8.54 -3.39 4.47
N ARG A 42 -7.36 -3.18 3.88
CA ARG A 42 -6.13 -2.91 4.64
C ARG A 42 -5.23 -1.92 3.90
N ALA A 43 -4.43 -1.18 4.67
CA ALA A 43 -3.48 -0.22 4.14
C ALA A 43 -2.05 -0.78 4.09
N PHE A 44 -1.33 -0.44 3.03
CA PHE A 44 0.02 -0.93 2.73
C PHE A 44 0.94 0.22 2.30
N ASN A 45 2.24 0.03 2.50
CA ASN A 45 3.26 0.98 2.03
C ASN A 45 3.80 0.59 0.65
N ALA A 46 3.97 -0.72 0.41
CA ALA A 46 4.38 -1.27 -0.87
C ALA A 46 3.18 -1.69 -1.71
N MET A 47 3.30 -1.53 -3.03
CA MET A 47 2.32 -1.99 -4.01
C MET A 47 2.34 -3.51 -4.13
N SER A 48 3.52 -4.12 -4.06
CA SER A 48 3.68 -5.57 -4.01
C SER A 48 2.86 -6.20 -2.88
N ASP A 49 3.00 -5.71 -1.64
CA ASP A 49 2.21 -6.17 -0.48
C ASP A 49 0.70 -6.03 -0.71
N ALA A 50 0.27 -4.90 -1.29
CA ALA A 50 -1.14 -4.63 -1.57
C ALA A 50 -1.70 -5.61 -2.61
N LEU A 51 -0.93 -5.91 -3.65
CA LEU A 51 -1.27 -6.83 -4.72
C LEU A 51 -1.32 -8.28 -4.23
N GLU A 52 -0.32 -8.71 -3.46
CA GLU A 52 -0.29 -10.03 -2.84
C GLU A 52 -1.52 -10.25 -1.95
N TRP A 53 -1.84 -9.26 -1.11
CA TRP A 53 -3.00 -9.36 -0.23
C TRP A 53 -4.33 -9.36 -0.99
N ALA A 54 -4.42 -8.61 -2.08
CA ALA A 54 -5.59 -8.57 -2.97
C ALA A 54 -5.75 -9.84 -3.82
N GLY A 55 -4.72 -10.68 -3.93
CA GLY A 55 -4.74 -11.89 -4.75
C GLY A 55 -4.58 -11.61 -6.24
N ALA A 56 -3.76 -10.61 -6.60
CA ALA A 56 -3.42 -10.31 -7.99
C ALA A 56 -2.51 -11.39 -8.60
N ASP A 57 -2.33 -11.32 -9.92
CA ASP A 57 -1.46 -12.26 -10.65
C ASP A 57 0.00 -12.17 -10.20
N GLN A 58 0.65 -13.33 -10.08
CA GLN A 58 2.04 -13.43 -9.59
C GLN A 58 3.01 -12.62 -10.46
N GLU A 59 2.85 -12.62 -11.78
CA GLU A 59 3.70 -11.84 -12.69
C GLU A 59 3.61 -10.32 -12.41
N MET A 60 2.42 -9.84 -12.03
CA MET A 60 2.22 -8.44 -11.66
C MET A 60 2.89 -8.13 -10.33
N ILE A 61 2.77 -9.03 -9.34
CA ILE A 61 3.44 -8.89 -8.04
C ILE A 61 4.95 -8.82 -8.24
N ASP A 62 5.53 -9.76 -8.98
CA ASP A 62 6.98 -9.85 -9.23
C ASP A 62 7.52 -8.60 -9.93
N HIS A 63 6.76 -8.05 -10.88
CA HIS A 63 7.11 -6.80 -11.55
C HIS A 63 7.24 -5.63 -10.56
N PHE A 64 6.27 -5.48 -9.65
CA PHE A 64 6.32 -4.41 -8.65
C PHE A 64 7.38 -4.65 -7.58
N VAL A 65 7.62 -5.90 -7.18
CA VAL A 65 8.73 -6.25 -6.27
C VAL A 65 10.07 -5.82 -6.87
N ALA A 66 10.31 -6.10 -8.15
CA ALA A 66 11.54 -5.70 -8.84
C ALA A 66 11.68 -4.17 -8.91
N LEU A 67 10.62 -3.45 -9.30
CA LEU A 67 10.61 -1.98 -9.34
C LEU A 67 10.88 -1.35 -7.97
N GLU A 68 10.32 -1.92 -6.90
CA GLU A 68 10.51 -1.43 -5.53
C GLU A 68 11.93 -1.70 -5.02
N ALA A 69 12.53 -2.83 -5.39
CA ALA A 69 13.92 -3.13 -5.09
C ALA A 69 14.88 -2.15 -5.77
N GLU A 70 14.65 -1.81 -7.04
CA GLU A 70 15.43 -0.82 -7.78
C GLU A 70 15.29 0.58 -7.16
N LYS A 71 14.07 0.99 -6.80
CA LYS A 71 13.82 2.30 -6.18
C LYS A 71 14.50 2.42 -4.82
N SER A 72 14.48 1.34 -4.03
CA SER A 72 15.19 1.26 -2.75
C SER A 72 16.71 1.36 -2.93
N ALA A 73 17.26 0.76 -3.99
CA ALA A 73 18.68 0.83 -4.30
C ALA A 73 19.12 2.26 -4.73
N VAL A 74 18.32 2.95 -5.54
CA VAL A 74 18.61 4.33 -5.98
C VAL A 74 18.48 5.33 -4.82
N SER A 75 17.51 5.15 -3.92
CA SER A 75 17.35 6.02 -2.75
C SER A 75 18.54 5.96 -1.78
N ASN A 76 19.28 4.84 -1.74
CA ASN A 76 20.49 4.71 -0.93
C ASN A 76 21.76 5.30 -1.60
N GLN A 77 21.78 5.49 -2.92
CA GLN A 77 22.94 6.09 -3.62
C GLN A 77 22.93 7.62 -3.63
N MET A 78 21.79 8.27 -3.36
CA MET A 78 21.66 9.73 -3.37
C MET A 78 21.90 10.39 -1.98
N LEU A 79 22.18 9.58 -0.96
CA LEU A 79 22.46 10.01 0.42
C LEU A 79 23.89 9.62 0.89
N GLY A 80 24.74 9.14 -0.03
CA GLY A 80 26.13 8.76 0.21
C GLY A 80 27.12 9.87 -0.14
#